data_AF-A0AAU5Y7P9-F1
#
_entry.id   AF-A0AAU5Y7P9-F1
#
_cell.length_a   1.000
_cell.length_b   1.000
_cell.length_c   1.000
_cell.angle_alpha   90.00
_cell.angle_beta   90.00
_cell.angle_gamma   90.00
#
_symmetry.space_group_name_H-M   'P 1'
#
loop_
_entity.id
_entity.type
_entity.pdbx_description
1 polymer ?
#
loop_
_entity_poly.entity_id
_entity_poly.type
_entity_poly.pdbx_seq_one_letter_code
_entity_poly.pdbx_strand_id
1 'polypeptide(L)'
;MRSLVRKFAVVAGVVVAGVVVAPVAQAQAATVATCPGSEVSGFPKSLKNQLGDLAGSLHLWYSGANGGTNCAKVYDDASGSHSMSVSIRRSDQSTPVTDSGTFATYAGGVVVTGTDGKCIYVSGSLSLGSGSVNQFRASAGPVACG
;
A
#
# COMPACT_ATOMS: atom_id res chain seq x y z
N MET A 1 30.32 9.22 -72.10
CA MET A 1 31.41 8.28 -71.77
C MET A 1 30.91 7.29 -70.73
N ARG A 2 30.90 6.01 -71.11
CA ARG A 2 31.01 4.76 -70.31
C ARG A 2 30.22 4.61 -68.99
N SER A 3 29.25 3.69 -69.06
CA SER A 3 28.54 2.98 -68.00
C SER A 3 29.38 2.62 -66.77
N LEU A 4 28.79 2.83 -65.59
CA LEU A 4 29.13 2.13 -64.35
C LEU A 4 27.91 1.29 -63.95
N VAL A 5 28.02 -0.02 -64.15
CA VAL A 5 27.00 -1.01 -63.81
C VAL A 5 26.94 -1.18 -62.29
N ARG A 6 25.75 -0.95 -61.74
CA ARG A 6 25.39 -1.11 -60.32
C ARG A 6 25.44 -2.59 -59.90
N LYS A 7 26.17 -2.91 -58.83
CA LYS A 7 26.02 -4.16 -58.08
C LYS A 7 25.15 -3.87 -56.86
N PHE A 8 23.91 -4.35 -56.86
CA PHE A 8 23.04 -4.35 -55.68
C PHE A 8 23.37 -5.58 -54.83
N ALA A 9 23.94 -5.37 -53.66
CA ALA A 9 24.02 -6.38 -52.61
C ALA A 9 22.86 -6.12 -51.64
N VAL A 10 21.91 -7.05 -51.59
CA VAL A 10 20.81 -7.05 -50.62
C VAL A 10 21.37 -7.61 -49.32
N VAL A 11 21.52 -6.77 -48.30
CA VAL A 11 21.79 -7.21 -46.92
C VAL A 11 20.47 -7.18 -46.17
N ALA A 12 19.91 -8.36 -45.93
CA ALA A 12 18.79 -8.57 -45.03
C ALA A 12 19.28 -8.42 -43.58
N GLY A 13 19.06 -7.25 -42.98
CA GLY A 13 19.28 -7.00 -41.56
C GLY A 13 18.04 -7.39 -40.77
N VAL A 14 18.10 -8.51 -40.05
CA VAL A 14 17.09 -8.92 -39.06
C VAL A 14 17.10 -7.90 -37.92
N VAL A 15 16.01 -7.15 -37.77
CA VAL A 15 15.82 -6.23 -36.65
C VAL A 15 15.36 -7.06 -35.45
N VAL A 16 16.28 -7.36 -34.53
CA VAL A 16 15.92 -7.93 -33.23
C VAL A 16 15.27 -6.81 -32.41
N ALA A 17 13.94 -6.81 -32.37
CA ALA A 17 13.19 -5.94 -31.47
C ALA A 17 13.44 -6.38 -30.02
N GLY A 18 14.44 -5.77 -29.38
CA GLY A 18 14.67 -5.91 -27.95
C GLY A 18 13.51 -5.25 -27.19
N VAL A 19 12.66 -6.05 -26.56
CA VAL A 19 11.66 -5.56 -25.63
C VAL A 19 12.40 -5.06 -24.39
N VAL A 20 12.57 -3.74 -24.30
CA VAL A 20 13.11 -3.10 -23.10
C VAL A 20 12.00 -3.14 -22.06
N VAL A 21 12.05 -4.11 -21.15
CA VAL A 21 11.17 -4.13 -19.97
C VAL A 21 11.64 -3.01 -19.05
N ALA A 22 11.02 -1.84 -19.15
CA ALA A 22 11.26 -0.76 -18.20
C ALA A 22 10.84 -1.24 -16.80
N PRO A 23 11.65 -1.02 -15.75
CA PRO A 23 11.23 -1.30 -14.40
C PRO A 23 10.02 -0.41 -14.08
N VAL A 24 8.88 -1.04 -13.79
CA VAL A 24 7.72 -0.37 -13.21
C VAL A 24 8.14 0.17 -11.83
N ALA A 25 8.45 1.46 -11.76
CA ALA A 25 8.60 2.15 -10.51
C ALA A 25 7.25 2.12 -9.78
N GLN A 26 7.12 1.27 -8.76
CA GLN A 26 5.99 1.33 -7.84
C GLN A 26 6.14 2.63 -7.06
N ALA A 27 5.29 3.62 -7.35
CA ALA A 27 5.22 4.84 -6.55
C ALA A 27 4.96 4.45 -5.09
N GLN A 28 5.92 4.68 -4.20
CA GLN A 28 5.68 4.56 -2.77
C GLN A 28 4.53 5.50 -2.39
N ALA A 29 3.57 4.96 -1.63
CA ALA A 29 2.50 5.74 -1.04
C ALA A 29 3.08 6.91 -0.24
N ALA A 30 2.54 8.12 -0.42
CA ALA A 30 2.87 9.23 0.45
C ALA A 30 2.43 8.88 1.88
N THR A 31 3.39 8.81 2.81
CA THR A 31 3.13 8.61 4.23
C THR A 31 3.22 9.95 4.97
N VAL A 32 2.34 10.16 5.95
CA VAL A 32 2.36 11.34 6.82
C VAL A 32 2.70 10.96 8.26
N ALA A 33 3.51 11.81 8.91
CA ALA A 33 3.85 11.63 10.31
C ALA A 33 2.62 11.72 11.23
N THR A 34 1.67 12.59 10.90
CA THR A 34 0.42 12.77 11.65
C THR A 34 -0.77 12.60 10.71
N CYS A 35 -1.68 11.69 11.05
CA CYS A 35 -2.92 11.54 10.32
C CYS A 35 -3.85 12.72 10.62
N PRO A 36 -4.40 13.41 9.60
CA PRO A 36 -5.30 14.54 9.82
C PRO A 36 -6.68 14.09 10.29
N GLY A 37 -7.37 14.97 11.01
CA GLY A 37 -8.77 14.79 11.39
C GLY A 37 -8.97 14.02 12.70
N SER A 38 -10.10 13.33 12.81
CA SER A 38 -10.50 12.58 14.01
C SER A 38 -10.52 11.09 13.75
N GLU A 39 -10.30 10.29 14.80
CA GLU A 39 -10.36 8.84 14.70
C GLU A 39 -11.78 8.38 14.38
N VAL A 40 -11.91 7.47 13.42
CA VAL A 40 -13.21 6.94 12.97
C VAL A 40 -13.82 6.06 14.06
N SER A 41 -15.12 6.20 14.29
CA SER A 41 -15.83 5.38 15.28
C SER A 41 -15.60 3.88 15.07
N GLY A 42 -15.34 3.16 16.16
CA GLY A 42 -15.01 1.74 16.14
C GLY A 42 -13.53 1.43 15.91
N PHE A 43 -12.67 2.45 15.79
CA PHE A 43 -11.22 2.34 15.90
C PHE A 43 -10.73 2.86 17.26
N PRO A 44 -9.55 2.41 17.73
CA PRO A 44 -8.68 1.40 17.12
C PRO A 44 -9.25 -0.04 17.10
N LYS A 45 -8.72 -0.87 16.21
CA LYS A 45 -8.97 -2.32 16.16
C LYS A 45 -7.72 -3.06 16.63
N SER A 46 -7.82 -3.89 17.66
CA SER A 46 -6.70 -4.72 18.09
C SER A 46 -6.34 -5.76 17.02
N LEU A 47 -5.05 -5.88 16.72
CA LEU A 47 -4.53 -6.95 15.86
C LEU A 47 -4.52 -8.25 16.66
N LYS A 48 -5.09 -9.31 16.09
CA LYS A 48 -5.21 -10.63 16.73
C LYS A 48 -4.45 -11.69 15.97
N ASN A 49 -3.82 -12.64 16.67
CA ASN A 49 -3.32 -13.86 16.06
C ASN A 49 -4.40 -14.96 16.02
N GLN A 50 -4.04 -16.13 15.52
CA GLN A 50 -4.94 -17.30 15.47
C GLN A 50 -5.33 -17.89 16.83
N LEU A 51 -4.63 -17.54 17.91
CA LEU A 51 -4.92 -17.96 19.28
C LEU A 51 -5.80 -16.95 20.03
N GLY A 52 -6.00 -15.76 19.46
CA GLY A 52 -6.75 -14.67 20.08
C GLY A 52 -5.89 -13.69 20.88
N ASP A 53 -4.57 -13.88 20.91
CA ASP A 53 -3.63 -12.94 21.53
C ASP A 53 -3.57 -11.63 20.75
N LEU A 54 -3.26 -10.54 21.46
CA LEU A 54 -3.19 -9.18 20.92
C LEU A 54 -1.74 -8.67 20.97
N ALA A 55 -1.30 -7.93 19.96
CA ALA A 55 0.06 -7.37 19.92
C ALA A 55 0.18 -6.00 19.24
N GLY A 56 -0.93 -5.29 19.04
CA GLY A 56 -0.91 -4.00 18.37
C GLY A 56 -2.31 -3.52 18.02
N SER A 57 -2.37 -2.36 17.36
CA SER A 57 -3.63 -1.74 16.96
C SER A 57 -3.60 -1.16 15.55
N LEU A 58 -4.70 -1.36 14.82
CA LEU A 58 -4.99 -0.70 13.55
C LEU A 58 -5.84 0.53 13.85
N HIS A 59 -5.42 1.68 13.35
CA HIS A 59 -6.09 2.97 13.52
C HIS A 59 -6.49 3.54 12.16
N LEU A 60 -7.60 4.28 12.15
CA LEU A 60 -8.13 4.96 10.98
C LEU A 60 -8.66 6.33 11.38
N TRP A 61 -8.17 7.37 10.72
CA TRP A 61 -8.66 8.75 10.88
C TRP A 61 -9.40 9.21 9.64
N TYR A 62 -10.23 10.22 9.82
CA TYR A 62 -10.95 10.91 8.75
C TYR A 62 -10.94 12.43 8.97
N SER A 63 -10.77 13.17 7.88
CA SER A 63 -10.90 14.62 7.77
C SER A 63 -11.74 14.98 6.55
N GLY A 64 -12.59 16.00 6.62
CA GLY A 64 -13.36 16.49 5.46
C GLY A 64 -12.54 17.22 4.39
N ALA A 65 -11.22 17.39 4.58
CA ALA A 65 -10.36 18.04 3.59
C ALA A 65 -10.26 17.23 2.28
N ASN A 66 -10.09 17.92 1.16
CA ASN A 66 -9.87 17.32 -0.18
C ASN A 66 -10.99 16.35 -0.63
N GLY A 67 -12.25 16.67 -0.31
CA GLY A 67 -13.39 15.79 -0.58
C GLY A 67 -13.34 14.49 0.24
N GLY A 68 -12.89 14.61 1.49
CA GLY A 68 -12.67 13.50 2.40
C GLY A 68 -11.28 12.93 2.29
N THR A 69 -10.59 12.86 3.42
CA THR A 69 -9.27 12.26 3.56
C THR A 69 -9.28 11.23 4.67
N ASN A 70 -9.01 9.97 4.35
CA ASN A 70 -8.72 8.94 5.33
C ASN A 70 -7.22 8.69 5.45
N CYS A 71 -6.78 8.38 6.65
CA CYS A 71 -5.39 8.03 6.94
C CYS A 71 -5.33 6.82 7.88
N ALA A 72 -4.44 5.87 7.64
CA ALA A 72 -4.34 4.66 8.45
C ALA A 72 -2.91 4.38 8.97
N LYS A 73 -2.85 3.76 10.15
CA LYS A 73 -1.61 3.30 10.78
C LYS A 73 -1.82 1.98 11.51
N VAL A 74 -0.78 1.17 11.57
CA VAL A 74 -0.66 0.02 12.47
C VAL A 74 0.41 0.34 13.49
N TYR A 75 0.07 0.28 14.78
CA TYR A 75 0.99 0.41 15.89
C TYR A 75 1.36 -0.96 16.45
N ASP A 76 2.61 -1.04 16.90
CA ASP A 76 3.19 -2.17 17.59
C ASP A 76 3.21 -1.90 19.09
N ASP A 77 2.68 -2.83 19.89
CA ASP A 77 2.70 -2.74 21.36
C ASP A 77 3.96 -3.35 21.96
N ALA A 78 4.76 -4.07 21.16
CA ALA A 78 5.99 -4.73 21.58
C ALA A 78 7.22 -3.84 21.35
N SER A 79 8.24 -4.01 22.19
CA SER A 79 9.54 -3.35 22.00
C SER A 79 10.34 -4.00 20.88
N GLY A 80 11.11 -3.21 20.14
CA GLY A 80 11.98 -3.69 19.07
C GLY A 80 11.43 -3.26 17.70
N SER A 81 11.97 -3.86 16.64
CA SER A 81 11.51 -3.60 15.27
C SER A 81 10.90 -4.85 14.67
N HIS A 82 9.68 -4.74 14.19
CA HIS A 82 8.92 -5.88 13.66
C HIS A 82 8.39 -5.60 12.27
N SER A 83 8.08 -6.66 11.54
CA SER A 83 7.50 -6.53 10.21
C SER A 83 6.04 -6.10 10.36
N MET A 84 5.71 -4.95 9.78
CA MET A 84 4.37 -4.38 9.79
C MET A 84 3.93 -4.01 8.39
N SER A 85 2.61 -4.00 8.19
CA SER A 85 1.99 -3.50 6.97
C SER A 85 0.65 -2.88 7.29
N VAL A 86 0.33 -1.77 6.64
CA VAL A 86 -1.00 -1.17 6.63
C VAL A 86 -1.40 -0.85 5.20
N SER A 87 -2.66 -1.16 4.89
CA SER A 87 -3.25 -0.92 3.58
C SER A 87 -4.59 -0.25 3.73
N ILE A 88 -4.85 0.76 2.89
CA ILE A 88 -6.11 1.46 2.81
C ILE A 88 -6.55 1.56 1.34
N ARG A 89 -7.85 1.38 1.10
CA ARG A 89 -8.44 1.37 -0.24
C ARG A 89 -9.84 1.97 -0.22
N ARG A 90 -10.13 2.84 -1.19
CA ARG A 90 -11.51 3.20 -1.50
C ARG A 90 -12.22 2.08 -2.25
N SER A 91 -13.51 1.96 -2.02
CA SER A 91 -14.39 0.99 -2.69
C SER A 91 -14.34 1.02 -4.22
N ASP A 92 -14.05 2.18 -4.82
CA ASP A 92 -13.92 2.37 -6.27
C ASP A 92 -12.49 2.19 -6.81
N GLN A 93 -11.53 1.87 -5.95
CA GLN A 93 -10.16 1.54 -6.34
C GLN A 93 -9.93 0.03 -6.28
N SER A 94 -9.20 -0.52 -7.24
CA SER A 94 -8.77 -1.93 -7.25
C SER A 94 -7.51 -2.15 -6.41
N THR A 95 -6.59 -1.18 -6.41
CA THR A 95 -5.29 -1.28 -5.75
C THR A 95 -5.29 -0.51 -4.44
N PRO A 96 -4.91 -1.14 -3.31
CA PRO A 96 -4.73 -0.43 -2.05
C PRO A 96 -3.48 0.43 -2.06
N VAL A 97 -3.52 1.53 -1.30
CA VAL A 97 -2.34 2.28 -0.89
C VAL A 97 -1.77 1.58 0.34
N THR A 98 -0.51 1.16 0.26
CA THR A 98 0.12 0.30 1.28
C THR A 98 1.46 0.89 1.71
N ASP A 99 1.72 0.82 3.01
CA ASP A 99 3.05 0.98 3.60
C ASP A 99 3.40 -0.31 4.34
N SER A 100 4.60 -0.82 4.09
CA SER A 100 5.04 -2.11 4.63
C SER A 100 6.55 -2.17 4.76
N GLY A 101 7.03 -2.79 5.81
CA GLY A 101 8.45 -2.83 6.14
C GLY A 101 8.70 -3.30 7.56
N THR A 102 9.89 -2.99 8.07
CA THR A 102 10.28 -3.24 9.45
C THR A 102 10.33 -1.92 10.19
N PHE A 103 9.48 -1.74 11.20
CA PHE A 103 9.38 -0.48 11.95
C PHE A 103 9.45 -0.75 13.45
N ALA A 104 9.84 0.26 14.21
CA ALA A 104 9.97 0.18 15.67
C ALA A 104 8.74 0.70 16.43
N THR A 105 7.76 1.27 15.74
CA THR A 105 6.63 1.94 16.41
C THR A 105 5.36 1.81 15.60
N TYR A 106 5.39 2.15 14.31
CA TYR A 106 4.24 2.00 13.44
C TYR A 106 4.63 1.84 11.98
N ALA A 107 3.79 1.14 11.22
CA ALA A 107 3.69 1.29 9.77
C ALA A 107 2.53 2.23 9.45
N GLY A 108 2.67 3.09 8.44
CA GLY A 108 1.57 3.87 7.92
C GLY A 108 1.77 5.37 7.91
N GLY A 109 0.67 6.08 8.16
CA GLY A 109 0.48 7.42 7.63
C GLY A 109 0.02 7.36 6.18
N VAL A 110 -0.51 6.22 5.71
CA VAL A 110 -1.01 6.06 4.35
C VAL A 110 -2.28 6.86 4.18
N VAL A 111 -2.30 7.76 3.19
CA VAL A 111 -3.41 8.70 2.97
C VAL A 111 -4.16 8.36 1.68
N VAL A 112 -5.49 8.42 1.75
CA VAL A 112 -6.37 8.35 0.58
C VAL A 112 -7.35 9.51 0.64
N THR A 113 -7.43 10.30 -0.44
CA THR A 113 -8.32 11.46 -0.58
C THR A 113 -9.52 11.14 -1.48
N GLY A 114 -10.50 12.04 -1.56
CA GLY A 114 -11.74 11.82 -2.31
C GLY A 114 -12.57 10.68 -1.72
N THR A 115 -12.60 10.60 -0.39
CA THR A 115 -13.24 9.51 0.35
C THR A 115 -14.67 9.82 0.79
N ASP A 116 -15.13 11.07 0.68
CA ASP A 116 -16.51 11.46 0.99
C ASP A 116 -17.52 10.69 0.14
N GLY A 117 -18.56 10.14 0.78
CA GLY A 117 -19.54 9.31 0.09
C GLY A 117 -18.99 7.99 -0.47
N LYS A 118 -17.77 7.58 -0.10
CA LYS A 118 -17.14 6.34 -0.53
C LYS A 118 -16.80 5.45 0.66
N CYS A 119 -17.15 4.17 0.55
CA CYS A 119 -16.72 3.20 1.56
C CYS A 119 -15.20 2.96 1.48
N ILE A 120 -14.59 2.75 2.65
CA ILE A 120 -13.19 2.44 2.84
C ILE A 120 -13.00 1.01 3.33
N TYR A 121 -11.95 0.37 2.83
CA TYR A 121 -11.42 -0.90 3.33
C TYR A 121 -10.02 -0.63 3.86
N VAL A 122 -9.75 -1.08 5.09
CA VAL A 122 -8.45 -0.94 5.73
C VAL A 122 -8.04 -2.27 6.35
N SER A 123 -6.77 -2.60 6.24
CA SER A 123 -6.20 -3.79 6.88
C SER A 123 -4.81 -3.48 7.41
N GLY A 124 -4.46 -4.19 8.48
CA GLY A 124 -3.17 -4.09 9.15
C GLY A 124 -2.64 -5.46 9.52
N SER A 125 -1.31 -5.61 9.50
CA SER A 125 -0.63 -6.79 10.02
C SER A 125 0.65 -6.43 10.76
N LEU A 126 0.98 -7.23 11.76
CA LEU A 126 2.20 -7.19 12.55
C LEU A 126 2.74 -8.61 12.71
N SER A 127 4.04 -8.80 12.52
CA SER A 127 4.73 -10.08 12.66
C SER A 127 5.86 -9.97 13.68
N LEU A 128 5.68 -10.57 14.86
CA LEU A 128 6.68 -10.56 15.95
C LEU A 128 7.79 -11.61 15.76
N GLY A 129 7.71 -12.41 14.70
CA GLY A 129 8.67 -13.48 14.43
C GLY A 129 8.19 -14.42 13.33
N SER A 130 8.76 -15.62 13.28
CA SER A 130 8.37 -16.66 12.32
C SER A 130 7.18 -17.47 12.80
N GLY A 131 6.33 -17.94 11.89
CA GLY A 131 5.19 -18.81 12.18
C GLY A 131 3.87 -18.09 12.43
N SER A 132 2.76 -18.79 12.18
CA SER A 132 1.41 -18.19 12.14
C SER A 132 0.92 -17.65 13.50
N VAL A 133 1.44 -18.16 14.62
CA VAL A 133 1.11 -17.64 15.96
C VAL A 133 1.68 -16.24 16.21
N ASN A 134 2.74 -15.87 15.48
CA ASN A 134 3.38 -14.56 15.58
C ASN A 134 2.80 -13.56 14.58
N GLN A 135 1.77 -13.93 13.82
CA GLN A 135 1.13 -13.10 12.81
C GLN A 135 -0.18 -12.54 13.36
N PHE A 136 -0.20 -11.23 13.60
CA PHE A 136 -1.34 -10.51 14.14
C PHE A 136 -1.97 -9.68 13.03
N ARG A 137 -3.30 -9.70 12.92
CA ARG A 137 -4.02 -9.01 11.85
C ARG A 137 -5.29 -8.34 12.36
N ALA A 138 -5.64 -7.24 11.73
CA ALA A 138 -6.94 -6.59 11.86
C ALA A 138 -7.37 -6.08 10.48
N SER A 139 -8.67 -6.08 10.23
CA SER A 139 -9.23 -5.48 9.03
C SER A 139 -10.62 -4.94 9.33
N ALA A 140 -10.98 -3.87 8.65
CA ALA A 140 -12.30 -3.28 8.72
C ALA A 140 -12.70 -2.77 7.33
N GLY A 141 -13.94 -3.00 6.96
CA GLY A 141 -14.48 -2.58 5.68
C GLY A 141 -15.74 -3.38 5.33
N PRO A 142 -16.74 -2.76 4.69
CA PRO A 142 -16.82 -1.34 4.38
C PRO A 142 -17.04 -0.48 5.63
N VAL A 143 -16.27 0.60 5.79
CA VAL A 143 -16.42 1.62 6.86
C VAL A 143 -16.42 3.02 6.25
N ALA A 144 -16.87 4.02 7.02
CA ALA A 144 -16.93 5.42 6.59
C ALA A 144 -17.72 5.63 5.27
N CYS A 145 -18.83 4.91 5.10
CA CYS A 145 -19.71 5.01 3.93
C CYS A 145 -20.72 6.16 4.10
N GLY A 146 -20.30 7.41 3.92
CA GLY A 146 -21.18 8.58 4.10
C GLY A 146 -20.57 9.83 3.50
#